data_AF-A0A6P0X415-F1
#
_entry.id   AF-A0A6P0X415-F1
#
_cell.length_a   1.000
_cell.length_b   1.000
_cell.length_c   1.000
_cell.angle_alpha   90.00
_cell.angle_beta   90.00
_cell.angle_gamma   90.00
#
_symmetry.space_group_name_H-M   'P 1'
#
loop_
_entity.id
_entity.type
_entity.pdbx_description
1 polymer ?
#
loop_
_entity_poly.entity_id
_entity_poly.type
_entity_poly.pdbx_seq_one_letter_code
_entity_poly.pdbx_strand_id
1 'polypeptide(L)'
;MNSSQQLKAAEKELLPTFYEIDLAVKENLNKVLDSFRNHRVGVHHFAGVTGYGHDDLGRQTLDQVFAEVMGAEAAAVRVQFVSGTHAIACCLFGVLRPGEEMLAVAGAPYDTLEEVIGLRGSGQGSLQDFGISYRQLPLTKELTVDWQAL
;
A
#
# COMPACT_ATOMS: atom_id res chain seq x y z
N MET A 1 -0.30 42.46 6.43
CA MET A 1 -1.44 41.53 6.43
C MET A 1 -1.29 40.65 7.67
N ASN A 2 -2.27 40.60 8.56
CA ASN A 2 -2.21 39.74 9.75
C ASN A 2 -2.45 38.27 9.33
N SER A 3 -1.95 37.28 10.08
CA SER A 3 -2.13 35.85 9.82
C SER A 3 -3.59 35.46 9.52
N SER A 4 -4.58 36.07 10.20
CA SER A 4 -6.00 35.82 9.92
C SER A 4 -6.42 36.22 8.50
N GLN A 5 -5.89 37.33 7.97
CA GLN A 5 -6.17 37.78 6.61
C GLN A 5 -5.47 36.88 5.58
N GLN A 6 -4.25 36.44 5.88
CA GLN A 6 -3.50 35.51 5.02
C GLN A 6 -4.20 34.15 4.93
N LEU A 7 -4.72 33.62 6.04
CA LEU A 7 -5.48 32.37 6.06
C LEU A 7 -6.75 32.46 5.20
N LYS A 8 -7.53 33.54 5.33
CA LYS A 8 -8.75 33.73 4.51
C LYS A 8 -8.45 33.86 3.02
N ALA A 9 -7.33 34.49 2.66
CA ALA A 9 -6.91 34.60 1.27
C ALA A 9 -6.49 33.22 0.72
N ALA A 10 -5.68 32.47 1.47
CA ALA A 10 -5.25 31.12 1.08
C ALA A 10 -6.43 30.14 0.99
N GLU A 11 -7.36 30.18 1.95
CA GLU A 11 -8.57 29.37 1.91
C GLU A 11 -9.38 29.64 0.64
N LYS A 12 -9.59 30.93 0.31
CA LYS A 12 -10.30 31.32 -0.91
C LYS A 12 -9.61 30.82 -2.18
N GLU A 13 -8.29 30.85 -2.23
CA GLU A 13 -7.50 30.35 -3.35
C GLU A 13 -7.57 28.82 -3.49
N LEU A 14 -7.63 28.10 -2.36
CA LEU A 14 -7.67 26.63 -2.30
C LEU A 14 -9.09 26.04 -2.40
N LEU A 15 -10.15 26.85 -2.36
CA LEU A 15 -11.54 26.39 -2.48
C LEU A 15 -11.77 25.45 -3.68
N PRO A 16 -11.26 25.72 -4.90
CA PRO A 16 -11.40 24.80 -6.03
C PRO A 16 -10.76 23.43 -5.76
N THR A 17 -9.55 23.41 -5.18
CA THR A 17 -8.83 22.18 -4.82
C THR A 17 -9.61 21.38 -3.77
N PHE A 18 -10.13 22.05 -2.72
CA PHE A 18 -10.92 21.37 -1.69
C PHE A 18 -12.21 20.77 -2.28
N TYR A 19 -12.85 21.48 -3.20
CA TYR A 19 -14.02 20.96 -3.89
C TYR A 19 -13.71 19.71 -4.73
N GLU A 20 -12.58 19.68 -5.45
CA GLU A 20 -12.15 18.49 -6.18
C GLU A 20 -11.85 17.31 -5.26
N ILE A 21 -11.20 17.56 -4.12
CA ILE A 21 -10.95 16.55 -3.08
C ILE A 21 -12.28 16.01 -2.54
N ASP A 22 -13.26 16.87 -2.24
CA ASP A 22 -14.57 16.45 -1.74
C ASP A 22 -15.32 15.56 -2.73
N LEU A 23 -15.23 15.86 -4.03
CA LEU A 23 -15.79 15.01 -5.08
C LEU A 23 -15.12 13.62 -5.09
N ALA A 24 -13.79 13.56 -5.06
CA ALA A 24 -13.05 12.30 -5.02
C ALA A 24 -13.35 11.48 -3.75
N VAL A 25 -13.46 12.14 -2.59
CA VAL A 25 -13.84 11.51 -1.32
C VAL A 25 -15.24 10.91 -1.43
N LYS A 26 -16.21 11.64 -1.99
CA LYS A 26 -17.57 11.15 -2.18
C LYS A 26 -17.61 9.91 -3.06
N GLU A 27 -16.87 9.90 -4.16
CA GLU A 27 -16.77 8.74 -5.06
C GLU A 27 -16.15 7.53 -4.36
N ASN A 28 -15.03 7.72 -3.66
CA ASN A 28 -14.36 6.63 -2.95
C ASN A 28 -15.18 6.11 -1.77
N LEU A 29 -15.91 6.98 -1.06
CA LEU A 29 -16.84 6.56 -0.02
C LEU A 29 -17.96 5.68 -0.58
N ASN A 30 -18.53 6.03 -1.73
CA ASN A 30 -19.52 5.19 -2.38
C ASN A 30 -18.96 3.82 -2.76
N LYS A 31 -17.74 3.74 -3.32
CA LYS A 31 -17.07 2.46 -3.62
C LYS A 31 -16.95 1.56 -2.38
N VAL A 32 -16.51 2.12 -1.25
CA VAL A 32 -16.38 1.38 0.01
C VAL A 32 -17.75 0.93 0.52
N LEU A 33 -18.76 1.82 0.51
CA LEU A 33 -20.11 1.50 0.97
C LEU A 33 -20.78 0.43 0.10
N ASP A 34 -20.58 0.48 -1.21
CA ASP A 34 -21.10 -0.52 -2.14
C ASP A 34 -20.45 -1.89 -1.90
N SER A 35 -19.12 -1.93 -1.70
CA SER A 35 -18.43 -3.18 -1.37
C SER A 35 -18.91 -3.79 -0.04
N PHE A 36 -19.12 -2.96 0.98
CA PHE A 36 -19.70 -3.41 2.25
C PHE A 36 -21.11 -4.03 2.05
N ARG A 37 -21.93 -3.47 1.16
CA ARG A 37 -23.27 -4.00 0.84
C ARG A 37 -23.17 -5.30 0.05
N ASN A 38 -22.29 -5.38 -0.94
CA ASN A 38 -22.07 -6.55 -1.79
C ASN A 38 -21.65 -7.77 -0.95
N HIS A 39 -20.74 -7.55 0.00
CA HIS A 39 -20.26 -8.57 0.94
C HIS A 39 -21.12 -8.70 2.21
N ARG A 40 -22.27 -8.00 2.28
CA ARG A 40 -23.26 -8.08 3.36
C ARG A 40 -22.63 -7.92 4.76
N VAL A 41 -21.72 -6.96 4.89
CA VAL A 41 -21.04 -6.65 6.16
C VAL A 41 -22.09 -6.33 7.23
N GLY A 42 -21.89 -6.88 8.42
CA GLY A 42 -22.88 -6.85 9.49
C GLY A 42 -22.26 -7.22 10.83
N VAL A 43 -23.01 -7.08 11.91
CA VAL A 43 -22.50 -7.19 13.30
C VAL A 43 -21.77 -8.51 13.58
N HIS A 44 -22.18 -9.62 12.94
CA HIS A 44 -21.55 -10.93 13.11
C HIS A 44 -20.11 -11.01 12.57
N HIS A 45 -19.74 -10.18 11.59
CA HIS A 45 -18.38 -10.08 11.08
C HIS A 45 -17.40 -9.42 12.06
N PHE A 46 -17.90 -8.81 13.14
CA PHE A 46 -17.07 -8.19 14.19
C PHE A 46 -16.91 -9.12 15.41
N ALA A 47 -17.38 -10.36 15.34
CA ALA A 47 -17.15 -11.34 16.37
C ALA A 47 -15.66 -11.73 16.40
N GLY A 48 -15.05 -11.72 17.59
CA GLY A 48 -13.66 -12.13 17.76
C GLY A 48 -13.51 -13.66 17.67
N VAL A 49 -12.48 -14.12 16.96
CA VAL A 49 -12.07 -15.52 16.93
C VAL A 49 -10.72 -15.66 17.64
N THR A 50 -10.56 -16.72 18.44
CA THR A 50 -9.34 -16.99 19.22
C THR A 50 -8.66 -18.28 18.80
N GLY A 51 -7.41 -18.50 19.24
CA GLY A 51 -6.66 -19.71 18.91
C GLY A 51 -6.19 -19.68 17.44
N TYR A 52 -6.36 -20.79 16.72
CA TYR A 52 -5.92 -20.90 15.33
C TYR A 52 -6.64 -19.95 14.36
N GLY A 53 -7.87 -19.53 14.68
CA GLY A 53 -8.64 -18.65 13.80
C GLY A 53 -9.08 -19.29 12.49
N HIS A 54 -9.40 -20.59 12.50
CA HIS A 54 -10.04 -21.23 11.35
C HIS A 54 -11.45 -20.69 11.14
N ASP A 55 -11.87 -20.60 9.87
CA ASP A 55 -13.21 -20.20 9.46
C ASP A 55 -13.70 -18.86 10.06
N ASP A 56 -12.75 -17.94 10.28
CA ASP A 56 -13.03 -16.57 10.69
C ASP A 56 -13.68 -15.79 9.54
N LEU A 57 -15.01 -15.73 9.58
CA LEU A 57 -15.84 -14.99 8.62
C LEU A 57 -15.53 -13.50 8.60
N GLY A 58 -15.25 -12.88 9.75
CA GLY A 58 -14.92 -11.45 9.82
C GLY A 58 -13.67 -11.13 9.02
N ARG A 59 -12.62 -11.94 9.24
CA ARG A 59 -11.36 -11.85 8.51
C ARG A 59 -11.53 -12.11 7.01
N GLN A 60 -12.26 -13.16 6.64
CA GLN A 60 -12.49 -13.50 5.23
C GLN A 60 -13.28 -12.41 4.50
N THR A 61 -14.35 -11.90 5.12
CA THR A 61 -15.17 -10.83 4.53
C THR A 61 -14.37 -9.53 4.40
N LEU A 62 -13.51 -9.20 5.38
CA LEU A 62 -12.66 -8.02 5.29
C LEU A 62 -11.72 -8.07 4.07
N ASP A 63 -11.12 -9.23 3.78
CA ASP A 63 -10.28 -9.40 2.59
C ASP A 63 -11.07 -9.19 1.30
N GLN A 64 -12.26 -9.77 1.22
CA GLN A 64 -13.08 -9.65 0.02
C GLN A 64 -13.48 -8.19 -0.24
N VAL A 65 -13.86 -7.46 0.82
CA VAL A 65 -14.15 -6.02 0.73
C VAL A 65 -12.92 -5.24 0.26
N PHE A 66 -11.74 -5.51 0.84
CA PHE A 66 -10.53 -4.81 0.44
C PHE A 66 -10.11 -5.14 -1.00
N ALA A 67 -10.26 -6.41 -1.41
CA ALA A 67 -9.98 -6.86 -2.76
C ALA A 67 -10.88 -6.13 -3.78
N GLU A 68 -12.19 -6.07 -3.52
CA GLU A 68 -13.15 -5.38 -4.38
C GLU A 68 -12.86 -3.86 -4.46
N VAL A 69 -12.63 -3.20 -3.31
CA VAL A 69 -12.33 -1.76 -3.27
C VAL A 69 -11.04 -1.42 -4.03
N MET A 70 -10.02 -2.28 -3.93
CA MET A 70 -8.73 -2.09 -4.59
C MET A 70 -8.69 -2.63 -6.03
N GLY A 71 -9.76 -3.28 -6.50
CA GLY A 71 -9.82 -3.88 -7.84
C GLY A 71 -8.91 -5.10 -8.02
N ALA A 72 -8.65 -5.84 -6.95
CA ALA A 72 -7.82 -7.05 -6.95
C ALA A 72 -8.70 -8.31 -6.84
N GLU A 73 -8.18 -9.46 -7.28
CA GLU A 73 -8.87 -10.75 -7.15
C GLU A 73 -8.93 -11.25 -5.70
N ALA A 74 -7.91 -10.90 -4.90
CA ALA A 74 -7.80 -11.26 -3.50
C ALA A 74 -7.00 -10.19 -2.73
N ALA A 75 -7.21 -10.14 -1.41
CA ALA A 75 -6.43 -9.30 -0.50
C ALA A 75 -6.08 -10.08 0.76
N ALA A 76 -5.08 -9.57 1.50
CA ALA A 76 -4.73 -10.07 2.82
C ALA A 76 -4.60 -8.87 3.76
N VAL A 77 -5.64 -8.58 4.53
CA VAL A 77 -5.67 -7.48 5.50
C VAL A 77 -5.62 -8.05 6.92
N ARG A 78 -4.49 -7.84 7.60
CA ARG A 78 -4.14 -8.62 8.78
C ARG A 78 -3.45 -7.78 9.83
N VAL A 79 -3.82 -8.01 11.09
CA VAL A 79 -3.05 -7.52 12.26
C VAL A 79 -1.68 -8.20 12.38
N GLN A 80 -1.49 -9.34 11.72
CA GLN A 80 -0.22 -10.04 11.62
C GLN A 80 0.82 -9.24 10.80
N PHE A 81 0.38 -8.35 9.91
CA PHE A 81 1.26 -7.37 9.30
C PHE A 81 1.47 -6.19 10.25
N VAL A 82 2.58 -6.22 11.00
CA VAL A 82 2.89 -5.18 11.99
C VAL A 82 3.19 -3.79 11.42
N SER A 83 3.43 -3.66 10.10
CA SER A 83 3.68 -2.37 9.44
C SER A 83 3.51 -2.45 7.91
N GLY A 84 3.52 -1.30 7.23
CA GLY A 84 3.58 -1.24 5.76
C GLY A 84 4.84 -1.86 5.18
N THR A 85 6.01 -1.63 5.79
CA THR A 85 7.27 -2.27 5.38
C THR A 85 7.19 -3.79 5.49
N HIS A 86 6.55 -4.32 6.54
CA HIS A 86 6.34 -5.76 6.69
C HIS A 86 5.43 -6.32 5.58
N ALA A 87 4.35 -5.63 5.23
CA ALA A 87 3.47 -6.06 4.14
C ALA A 87 4.23 -6.11 2.79
N ILE A 88 5.04 -5.10 2.47
CA ILE A 88 5.86 -5.07 1.24
C ILE A 88 6.89 -6.21 1.28
N ALA A 89 7.61 -6.40 2.39
CA ALA A 89 8.58 -7.48 2.53
C ALA A 89 7.93 -8.85 2.34
N CYS A 90 6.76 -9.10 2.95
CA CYS A 90 6.01 -10.34 2.76
C CYS A 90 5.65 -10.58 1.28
N CYS A 91 5.24 -9.54 0.56
CA CYS A 91 5.00 -9.65 -0.88
C CYS A 91 6.27 -10.04 -1.63
N LEU A 92 7.38 -9.34 -1.39
CA LEU A 92 8.66 -9.58 -2.08
C LEU A 92 9.18 -11.01 -1.83
N PHE A 93 9.28 -11.43 -0.56
CA PHE A 93 9.70 -12.79 -0.21
C PHE A 93 8.69 -13.87 -0.63
N GLY A 94 7.40 -13.53 -0.68
CA GLY A 94 6.34 -14.44 -1.11
C GLY A 94 6.42 -14.79 -2.59
N VAL A 95 6.77 -13.81 -3.43
CA VAL A 95 6.80 -13.98 -4.90
C VAL A 95 8.18 -14.32 -5.44
N LEU A 96 9.25 -13.68 -4.95
CA LEU A 96 10.60 -13.85 -5.50
C LEU A 96 11.27 -15.16 -5.06
N ARG A 97 12.13 -15.70 -5.92
CA ARG A 97 12.88 -16.96 -5.72
C ARG A 97 14.38 -16.77 -6.00
N PRO A 98 15.26 -17.62 -5.43
CA PRO A 98 16.70 -17.54 -5.69
C PRO A 98 17.01 -17.58 -7.19
N GLY A 99 17.84 -16.64 -7.65
CA GLY A 99 18.18 -16.45 -9.07
C GLY A 99 17.28 -15.48 -9.84
N GLU A 100 16.18 -14.99 -9.24
CA GLU A 100 15.34 -13.93 -9.81
C GLU A 100 15.88 -12.53 -9.48
N GLU A 101 15.37 -11.51 -10.19
CA GLU A 101 15.74 -10.10 -10.03
C GLU A 101 14.54 -9.26 -9.57
N MET A 102 14.74 -8.43 -8.55
CA MET A 102 13.87 -7.30 -8.23
C MET A 102 14.34 -6.04 -8.97
N LEU A 103 13.46 -5.43 -9.77
CA LEU A 103 13.73 -4.17 -10.47
C LEU A 103 12.92 -3.01 -9.87
N ALA A 104 13.61 -2.01 -9.31
CA ALA A 104 12.99 -0.74 -8.92
C ALA A 104 13.01 0.25 -10.10
N VAL A 105 11.85 0.56 -10.66
CA VAL A 105 11.72 1.43 -11.86
C VAL A 105 11.56 2.92 -11.53
N ALA A 106 11.30 3.26 -10.27
CA ALA A 106 10.98 4.61 -9.82
C ALA A 106 12.10 5.22 -8.96
N GLY A 107 13.36 4.91 -9.26
CA GLY A 107 14.50 5.28 -8.41
C GLY A 107 14.70 4.33 -7.23
N ALA A 108 15.50 4.79 -6.26
CA ALA A 108 15.75 4.04 -5.04
C ALA A 108 14.46 3.95 -4.19
N PRO A 109 14.15 2.78 -3.61
CA PRO A 109 13.06 2.64 -2.65
C PRO A 109 13.37 3.44 -1.37
N TYR A 110 12.33 3.66 -0.55
CA TYR A 110 12.51 4.32 0.73
C TYR A 110 13.40 3.50 1.68
N ASP A 111 14.11 4.19 2.57
CA ASP A 111 15.24 3.69 3.36
C ASP A 111 15.03 2.37 4.11
N THR A 112 13.86 2.12 4.69
CA THR A 112 13.63 0.89 5.46
C THR A 112 13.60 -0.37 4.58
N LEU A 113 13.40 -0.23 3.26
CA LEU A 113 13.50 -1.37 2.34
C LEU A 113 14.94 -1.72 1.98
N GLU A 114 15.92 -0.85 2.25
CA GLU A 114 17.33 -1.15 1.95
C GLU A 114 17.81 -2.42 2.66
N GLU A 115 17.43 -2.62 3.92
CA GLU A 115 17.78 -3.81 4.71
C GLU A 115 17.01 -5.06 4.26
N VAL A 116 15.74 -4.89 3.86
CA VAL A 116 14.93 -5.97 3.29
C VAL A 116 15.54 -6.48 1.98
N ILE A 117 16.02 -5.57 1.14
CA ILE A 117 16.63 -5.88 -0.16
C ILE A 117 18.06 -6.41 0.01
N GLY A 118 18.82 -5.88 0.98
CA GLY A 118 20.23 -6.20 1.20
C GLY A 118 21.19 -5.12 0.67
N LEU A 119 20.71 -3.89 0.47
CA LEU A 119 21.54 -2.72 0.12
C LEU A 119 22.28 -2.17 1.35
N ARG A 120 21.75 -2.42 2.55
CA ARG A 120 22.32 -2.02 3.83
C ARG A 120 22.24 -3.17 4.82
N GLY A 121 23.28 -3.35 5.62
CA GLY A 121 23.41 -4.51 6.51
C GLY A 121 23.78 -5.79 5.76
N SER A 122 24.03 -6.88 6.48
CA SER A 122 24.29 -8.20 5.90
C SER A 122 23.93 -9.31 6.89
N GLY A 123 23.57 -10.50 6.38
CA GLY A 123 23.31 -11.68 7.21
C GLY A 123 22.02 -11.63 8.04
N GLN A 124 21.05 -10.80 7.64
CA GLN A 124 19.75 -10.67 8.32
C GLN A 124 18.62 -11.41 7.59
N GLY A 125 18.93 -12.10 6.48
CA GLY A 125 17.94 -12.76 5.65
C GLY A 125 17.28 -11.82 4.65
N SER A 126 18.07 -10.89 4.10
CA SER A 126 17.66 -10.01 3.00
C SER A 126 17.43 -10.76 1.70
N LEU A 127 16.76 -10.15 0.71
CA LEU A 127 16.57 -10.75 -0.62
C LEU A 127 17.92 -11.20 -1.23
N GLN A 128 18.97 -10.39 -1.12
CA GLN A 128 20.31 -10.76 -1.57
C GLN A 128 20.91 -11.96 -0.82
N ASP A 129 20.67 -12.10 0.49
CA ASP A 129 21.10 -13.28 1.26
C ASP A 129 20.44 -14.58 0.73
N PHE A 130 19.24 -14.47 0.14
CA PHE A 130 18.53 -15.56 -0.52
C PHE A 130 18.87 -15.72 -2.01
N GLY A 131 19.87 -15.00 -2.52
CA GLY A 131 20.32 -15.10 -3.91
C GLY A 131 19.38 -14.42 -4.91
N ILE A 132 18.58 -13.45 -4.47
CA ILE A 132 17.74 -12.61 -5.33
C ILE A 132 18.52 -11.33 -5.66
N SER A 133 18.71 -11.02 -6.94
CA SER A 133 19.42 -9.81 -7.36
C SER A 133 18.52 -8.58 -7.28
N TYR A 134 19.13 -7.42 -7.14
CA TYR A 134 18.43 -6.13 -7.17
C TYR A 134 19.07 -5.22 -8.21
N ARG A 135 18.21 -4.57 -9.00
CA ARG A 135 18.58 -3.50 -9.92
C ARG A 135 17.62 -2.34 -9.74
N GLN A 136 18.11 -1.13 -10.00
CA GLN A 136 17.30 0.08 -9.97
C GLN A 136 17.57 0.96 -11.18
N LEU A 137 16.54 1.63 -11.65
CA LEU A 137 16.64 2.69 -12.67
C LEU A 137 16.53 4.06 -11.98
N PRO A 138 17.45 5.00 -12.23
CA PRO A 138 17.28 6.37 -11.77
C PRO A 138 16.06 6.99 -12.45
N LEU A 139 15.40 7.93 -11.76
CA LEU A 139 14.41 8.79 -12.40
C LEU A 139 15.10 9.73 -13.40
N THR A 140 14.33 10.21 -14.38
CA THR A 140 14.75 11.26 -15.32
C THR A 140 15.01 12.58 -14.58
N LYS A 141 15.57 13.58 -15.27
CA LYS A 141 15.75 14.93 -14.71
C LYS A 141 14.42 15.59 -14.36
N GLU A 142 13.34 15.15 -15.01
CA GLU A 142 11.97 15.58 -14.81
C GLU A 142 11.26 14.79 -13.69
N LEU A 143 11.97 13.93 -12.96
CA LEU A 143 11.45 13.08 -11.88
C LEU A 143 10.36 12.09 -12.33
N THR A 144 10.49 11.56 -13.56
CA THR A 144 9.61 10.54 -14.12
C THR A 144 10.35 9.22 -14.36
N VAL A 145 9.60 8.14 -14.60
CA VAL A 145 10.18 6.82 -14.95
C VAL A 145 10.92 6.92 -16.28
N ASP A 146 12.16 6.40 -16.32
CA ASP A 146 12.95 6.28 -17.54
C ASP A 146 12.53 5.03 -18.32
N TRP A 147 11.55 5.19 -19.21
CA TRP A 147 11.04 4.11 -20.06
C TRP A 147 12.03 3.67 -21.14
N GLN A 148 13.06 4.47 -21.47
CA GLN A 148 14.06 4.08 -22.45
C GLN A 148 15.16 3.19 -21.85
N ALA A 149 15.41 3.32 -20.55
CA ALA A 149 16.38 2.51 -19.81
C ALA A 149 15.81 1.16 -19.31
N LEU A 150 14.50 0.95 -19.42
CA LEU A 150 13.80 -0.28 -19.04
C LEU A 150 13.97 -1.39 -20.09
#